data_AF-A0A7S0TCS8-F1
#
_entry.id   AF-A0A7S0TCS8-F1
#
_cell.length_a   1.000
_cell.length_b   1.000
_cell.length_c   1.000
_cell.angle_alpha   90.00
_cell.angle_beta   90.00
_cell.angle_gamma   90.00
#
_symmetry.space_group_name_H-M   'P 1'
#
loop_
_entity.id
_entity.type
_entity.pdbx_description
1 polymer ?
#
loop_
_entity_poly.entity_id
_entity_poly.type
_entity_poly.pdbx_seq_one_letter_code
_entity_poly.pdbx_strand_id
1 'polypeptide(L)'
;QLMRLLQETDVLITSGAVSMGSRDHIKPVLEEIGTVKFGRVCIKPGKPTTFATVMIPQSQSLSQSVMHKKLVFALPGNPASVHVCFKMFVEPALKKFSGVSDNFQCQLPPISVQLTEDIAMDAERPNMARCTVYWDKASQKFHGYSTGSQRSSRLLSCKSANCLLRIPQKNGVMRKGDMCKALVIDSLIPDMPPTVDCHMASSGHDELHSHCQCGSHSATETHRERVLQNKIKIGILTVSDRASKGIYADKNGPVLVQAMKEIFGEECIENLQVQVVPDEDKRISEWLNKWQQEKVDLIITNGGTGF
;
A
#
# COMPACT_ATOMS: atom_id res chain seq x y z
N GLN A 1 -23.51 -0.71 7.56
CA GLN A 1 -22.59 0.12 6.72
C GLN A 1 -21.76 -0.75 5.78
N LEU A 2 -21.03 -1.76 6.28
CA LEU A 2 -20.19 -2.64 5.45
C LEU A 2 -20.95 -3.32 4.29
N MET A 3 -22.10 -3.92 4.54
CA MET A 3 -22.94 -4.54 3.50
C MET A 3 -23.36 -3.57 2.40
N ARG A 4 -23.55 -2.29 2.75
CA ARG A 4 -23.94 -1.24 1.81
C ARG A 4 -22.77 -0.85 0.90
N LEU A 5 -21.57 -0.70 1.46
CA LEU A 5 -20.34 -0.47 0.67
C LEU A 5 -20.07 -1.63 -0.30
N LEU A 6 -20.31 -2.87 0.12
CA LEU A 6 -20.13 -4.05 -0.72
C LEU A 6 -21.16 -4.17 -1.85
N GLN A 7 -22.30 -3.46 -1.79
CA GLN A 7 -23.24 -3.40 -2.91
C GLN A 7 -22.70 -2.54 -4.05
N GLU A 8 -21.86 -1.55 -3.76
CA GLU A 8 -21.40 -0.54 -4.72
C GLU A 8 -19.94 -0.72 -5.15
N THR A 9 -19.19 -1.61 -4.48
CA THR A 9 -17.77 -1.86 -4.76
C THR A 9 -17.53 -3.32 -5.11
N ASP A 10 -16.49 -3.60 -5.91
CA ASP A 10 -16.06 -4.97 -6.21
C ASP A 10 -14.99 -5.48 -5.24
N VAL A 11 -14.14 -4.56 -4.77
CA VAL A 11 -13.07 -4.83 -3.82
C VAL A 11 -13.13 -3.79 -2.71
N LEU A 12 -13.21 -4.26 -1.47
CA LEU A 12 -13.09 -3.44 -0.27
C LEU A 12 -11.73 -3.67 0.37
N ILE A 13 -10.99 -2.60 0.62
CA ILE A 13 -9.71 -2.63 1.33
C ILE A 13 -9.84 -1.79 2.59
N THR A 14 -9.54 -2.37 3.75
CA THR A 14 -9.49 -1.66 5.03
C THR A 14 -8.09 -1.78 5.63
N SER A 15 -7.72 -0.84 6.50
CA SER A 15 -6.49 -0.91 7.30
C SER A 15 -6.79 -0.60 8.76
N GLY A 16 -6.22 -1.37 9.69
CA GLY A 16 -6.55 -1.28 11.12
C GLY A 16 -7.72 -2.17 11.52
N ALA A 17 -8.02 -2.21 12.81
CA ALA A 17 -9.14 -2.97 13.38
C ALA A 17 -9.18 -4.51 13.07
N VAL A 18 -8.02 -5.14 12.81
CA VAL A 18 -7.89 -6.55 12.36
C VAL A 18 -7.01 -7.43 13.25
N SER A 19 -6.48 -6.91 14.36
CA SER A 19 -5.51 -7.60 15.20
C SER A 19 -6.15 -8.35 16.40
N MET A 20 -5.82 -7.96 17.63
CA MET A 20 -6.28 -8.57 18.89
C MET A 20 -6.86 -7.53 19.87
N GLY A 21 -7.05 -6.29 19.42
CA GLY A 21 -7.63 -5.24 20.24
C GLY A 21 -9.09 -5.52 20.53
N SER A 22 -9.59 -5.04 21.67
CA SER A 22 -11.01 -5.14 22.05
C SER A 22 -11.97 -4.45 21.06
N ARG A 23 -11.44 -3.60 20.17
CA ARG A 23 -12.17 -2.88 19.12
C ARG A 23 -11.94 -3.46 17.71
N ASP A 24 -11.30 -4.63 17.59
CA ASP A 24 -11.00 -5.26 16.30
C ASP A 24 -12.22 -6.03 15.77
N HIS A 25 -13.23 -5.29 15.31
CA HIS A 25 -14.52 -5.84 14.88
C HIS A 25 -14.55 -6.33 13.43
N ILE A 26 -13.55 -6.00 12.61
CA ILE A 26 -13.60 -6.31 11.17
C ILE A 26 -13.65 -7.82 10.94
N LYS A 27 -12.80 -8.59 11.61
CA LYS A 27 -12.74 -10.04 11.39
C LYS A 27 -14.05 -10.74 11.80
N PRO A 28 -14.60 -10.55 13.03
CA PRO A 28 -15.90 -11.13 13.39
C PRO A 28 -17.03 -10.77 12.44
N VAL A 29 -17.10 -9.50 12.01
CA VAL A 29 -18.13 -9.07 11.04
C VAL A 29 -17.95 -9.77 9.69
N LEU A 30 -16.72 -9.94 9.20
CA LEU A 30 -16.46 -10.67 7.95
C LEU A 30 -16.77 -12.17 8.06
N GLU A 31 -16.63 -12.77 9.24
CA GLU A 31 -17.05 -14.15 9.51
C GLU A 31 -18.58 -14.29 9.52
N GLU A 32 -19.31 -13.26 9.93
CA GLU A 32 -20.77 -13.23 9.90
C GLU A 32 -21.34 -13.06 8.49
N ILE A 33 -20.80 -12.12 7.71
CA ILE A 33 -21.38 -11.73 6.41
C ILE A 33 -20.81 -12.48 5.21
N GLY A 34 -19.73 -13.25 5.38
CA GLY A 34 -19.03 -13.87 4.27
C GLY A 34 -18.13 -15.03 4.66
N THR A 35 -17.14 -15.31 3.82
CA THR A 35 -16.17 -16.39 4.03
C THR A 35 -14.77 -15.81 4.18
N VAL A 36 -14.24 -15.84 5.39
CA VAL A 36 -12.82 -15.55 5.65
C VAL A 36 -11.96 -16.68 5.09
N LYS A 37 -11.09 -16.36 4.13
CA LYS A 37 -10.17 -17.32 3.49
C LYS A 37 -8.90 -17.51 4.33
N PHE A 38 -8.41 -16.41 4.89
CA PHE A 38 -7.38 -16.42 5.93
C PHE A 38 -7.56 -15.19 6.82
N GLY A 39 -7.31 -15.35 8.12
CA GLY A 39 -7.34 -14.25 9.09
C GLY A 39 -5.97 -13.85 9.63
N ARG A 40 -4.92 -14.58 9.24
CA ARG A 40 -3.51 -14.30 9.57
C ARG A 40 -2.61 -14.83 8.48
N VAL A 41 -1.44 -14.21 8.35
CA VAL A 41 -0.39 -14.63 7.42
C VAL A 41 0.94 -14.84 8.14
N CYS A 42 1.74 -15.79 7.66
CA CYS A 42 3.06 -16.10 8.21
C CYS A 42 4.13 -15.19 7.57
N ILE A 43 4.06 -13.88 7.81
CA ILE A 43 5.07 -12.91 7.39
C ILE A 43 5.34 -11.87 8.47
N LYS A 44 6.50 -11.23 8.39
CA LYS A 44 6.87 -10.06 9.19
C LYS A 44 7.31 -8.92 8.25
N PRO A 45 6.75 -7.71 8.37
CA PRO A 45 5.52 -7.36 9.09
C PRO A 45 4.27 -7.95 8.39
N GLY A 46 3.10 -7.92 9.04
CA GLY A 46 1.83 -8.27 8.36
C GLY A 46 0.95 -9.35 9.00
N LYS A 47 1.31 -9.91 10.16
CA LYS A 47 0.59 -11.05 10.78
C LYS A 47 -0.95 -10.98 10.74
N PRO A 48 -1.63 -9.87 11.11
CA PRO A 48 -3.09 -9.86 11.20
C PRO A 48 -3.82 -9.58 9.87
N THR A 49 -3.14 -9.64 8.72
CA THR A 49 -3.80 -9.47 7.42
C THR A 49 -4.87 -10.55 7.21
N THR A 50 -6.07 -10.09 6.87
CA THR A 50 -7.25 -10.91 6.63
C THR A 50 -7.74 -10.73 5.20
N PHE A 51 -8.16 -11.83 4.57
CA PHE A 51 -8.84 -11.82 3.29
C PHE A 51 -10.14 -12.60 3.38
N ALA A 52 -11.22 -12.01 2.88
CA ALA A 52 -12.54 -12.61 2.86
C ALA A 52 -13.22 -12.39 1.52
N THR A 53 -14.24 -13.21 1.25
CA THR A 53 -15.13 -13.05 0.10
C THR A 53 -16.56 -12.98 0.58
N VAL A 54 -17.33 -12.02 0.08
CA VAL A 54 -18.74 -11.81 0.44
C VAL A 54 -19.59 -11.99 -0.81
N MET A 55 -20.69 -12.72 -0.73
CA MET A 55 -21.63 -12.86 -1.83
C MET A 55 -22.76 -11.84 -1.66
N ILE A 56 -22.93 -10.93 -2.62
CA ILE A 56 -23.94 -9.88 -2.58
C ILE A 56 -24.97 -10.11 -3.71
N PRO A 57 -26.28 -10.07 -3.43
CA PRO A 57 -27.30 -10.16 -4.47
C PRO A 57 -27.21 -8.98 -5.45
N GLN A 58 -27.30 -9.23 -6.75
CA GLN A 58 -27.39 -8.15 -7.73
C GLN A 58 -28.77 -7.50 -7.64
N SER A 59 -28.82 -6.25 -7.19
CA SER A 59 -30.04 -5.44 -7.29
C SER A 59 -30.30 -5.18 -8.78
N GLN A 60 -31.40 -5.73 -9.33
CA GLN A 60 -32.03 -5.45 -10.64
C GLN A 60 -32.34 -6.66 -11.57
N SER A 61 -32.27 -7.93 -11.16
CA SER A 61 -32.83 -9.02 -12.00
C SER A 61 -34.08 -9.66 -11.39
N LEU A 62 -35.22 -9.51 -12.09
CA LEU A 62 -36.50 -10.19 -11.80
C LEU A 62 -36.49 -11.67 -12.18
N SER A 63 -35.42 -12.16 -12.83
CA SER A 63 -35.23 -13.56 -13.19
C SER A 63 -33.85 -14.02 -12.75
N GLN A 64 -33.81 -14.87 -11.72
CA GLN A 64 -32.61 -15.41 -11.04
C GLN A 64 -31.81 -14.40 -10.19
N SER A 65 -31.69 -14.72 -8.90
CA SER A 65 -30.83 -14.04 -7.93
C SER A 65 -29.36 -14.31 -8.24
N VAL A 66 -28.78 -13.59 -9.20
CA VAL A 66 -27.34 -13.64 -9.48
C VAL A 66 -26.60 -13.04 -8.28
N MET A 67 -25.72 -13.82 -7.68
CA MET A 67 -24.87 -13.39 -6.56
C MET A 67 -23.51 -12.94 -7.10
N HIS A 68 -23.12 -11.70 -6.82
CA HIS A 68 -21.79 -11.18 -7.12
C HIS A 68 -20.83 -11.42 -5.98
N LYS A 69 -19.67 -11.99 -6.29
CA LYS A 69 -18.60 -12.21 -5.32
C LYS A 69 -17.78 -10.94 -5.17
N LYS A 70 -17.74 -10.41 -3.95
CA LYS A 70 -16.96 -9.24 -3.54
C LYS A 70 -15.71 -9.67 -2.79
N LEU A 71 -14.61 -8.97 -3.01
CA LEU A 71 -13.32 -9.24 -2.36
C LEU A 71 -13.12 -8.27 -1.19
N VAL A 72 -12.69 -8.75 -0.03
CA VAL A 72 -12.40 -7.90 1.12
C VAL A 72 -11.00 -8.18 1.66
N PHE A 73 -10.14 -7.17 1.61
CA PHE A 73 -8.80 -7.19 2.22
C PHE A 73 -8.81 -6.31 3.46
N ALA A 74 -8.53 -6.90 4.62
CA ALA A 74 -8.41 -6.16 5.86
C ALA A 74 -6.95 -6.20 6.35
N LEU A 75 -6.25 -5.10 6.13
CA LEU A 75 -4.81 -4.93 6.34
C LEU A 75 -4.53 -4.47 7.79
N PRO A 76 -3.32 -4.71 8.32
CA PRO A 76 -2.94 -4.28 9.67
C PRO A 76 -2.99 -2.75 9.83
N GLY A 77 -3.09 -2.21 11.04
CA GLY A 77 -3.10 -0.76 11.26
C GLY A 77 -1.73 -0.08 11.14
N ASN A 78 -0.65 -0.84 11.31
CA ASN A 78 0.70 -0.29 11.30
C ASN A 78 1.14 0.07 9.86
N PRO A 79 1.59 1.32 9.58
CA PRO A 79 1.80 1.79 8.21
C PRO A 79 2.76 0.95 7.36
N ALA A 80 3.89 0.53 7.93
CA ALA A 80 4.83 -0.30 7.18
C ALA A 80 4.29 -1.71 6.93
N SER A 81 3.37 -2.20 7.78
CA SER A 81 2.66 -3.46 7.53
C SER A 81 1.64 -3.31 6.41
N VAL A 82 0.89 -2.20 6.37
CA VAL A 82 -0.07 -1.91 5.29
C VAL A 82 0.65 -1.91 3.96
N HIS A 83 1.75 -1.16 3.86
CA HIS A 83 2.52 -1.05 2.62
C HIS A 83 3.02 -2.42 2.12
N VAL A 84 3.66 -3.21 2.99
CA VAL A 84 4.14 -4.56 2.65
C VAL A 84 2.98 -5.48 2.24
N CYS A 85 1.88 -5.50 2.99
CA CYS A 85 0.76 -6.38 2.70
C CYS A 85 -0.02 -5.95 1.44
N PHE A 86 -0.09 -4.65 1.17
CA PHE A 86 -0.67 -4.13 -0.05
C PHE A 86 0.11 -4.65 -1.27
N LYS A 87 1.43 -4.45 -1.28
CA LYS A 87 2.33 -4.93 -2.34
C LYS A 87 2.28 -6.45 -2.53
N MET A 88 2.19 -7.20 -1.43
CA MET A 88 2.24 -8.67 -1.47
C MET A 88 0.90 -9.34 -1.82
N PHE A 89 -0.24 -8.74 -1.45
CA PHE A 89 -1.55 -9.42 -1.53
C PHE A 89 -2.60 -8.64 -2.34
N VAL A 90 -2.66 -7.32 -2.15
CA VAL A 90 -3.71 -6.49 -2.74
C VAL A 90 -3.37 -6.14 -4.18
N GLU A 91 -2.18 -5.59 -4.42
CA GLU A 91 -1.71 -5.23 -5.76
C GLU A 91 -1.79 -6.40 -6.77
N PRO A 92 -1.27 -7.61 -6.49
CA PRO A 92 -1.39 -8.74 -7.41
C PRO A 92 -2.85 -9.14 -7.66
N ALA A 93 -3.71 -9.07 -6.64
CA ALA A 93 -5.13 -9.39 -6.79
C ALA A 93 -5.84 -8.37 -7.67
N LEU A 94 -5.56 -7.07 -7.49
CA LEU A 94 -6.12 -6.01 -8.31
C LEU A 94 -5.66 -6.10 -9.77
N LYS A 95 -4.37 -6.38 -10.03
CA LYS A 95 -3.86 -6.62 -11.39
C LYS A 95 -4.58 -7.80 -12.05
N LYS A 96 -4.77 -8.90 -11.32
CA LYS A 96 -5.51 -10.05 -11.85
C LYS A 96 -6.97 -9.70 -12.12
N PHE A 97 -7.59 -8.93 -11.22
CA PHE A 97 -8.98 -8.50 -11.32
C PHE A 97 -9.20 -7.50 -12.46
N SER A 98 -8.19 -6.69 -12.80
CA SER A 98 -8.21 -5.77 -13.95
C SER A 98 -7.94 -6.47 -15.30
N GLY A 99 -7.84 -7.80 -15.33
CA GLY A 99 -7.69 -8.57 -16.56
C GLY A 99 -6.26 -8.87 -16.99
N VAL A 100 -5.25 -8.62 -16.14
CA VAL A 100 -3.87 -9.05 -16.43
C VAL A 100 -3.83 -10.58 -16.45
N SER A 101 -3.72 -11.16 -17.64
CA SER A 101 -3.81 -12.60 -17.86
C SER A 101 -2.57 -13.34 -17.36
N ASP A 102 -1.40 -12.73 -17.51
CA ASP A 102 -0.11 -13.28 -17.06
C ASP A 102 0.07 -13.13 -15.54
N ASN A 103 0.15 -14.27 -14.86
CA ASN A 103 0.38 -14.32 -13.41
C ASN A 103 1.76 -13.74 -13.03
N PHE A 104 2.74 -13.79 -13.92
CA PHE A 104 4.07 -13.23 -13.66
C PHE A 104 4.00 -11.70 -13.53
N GLN A 105 3.24 -11.04 -14.42
CA GLN A 105 3.03 -9.59 -14.38
C GLN A 105 2.22 -9.12 -13.17
N CYS A 106 1.42 -10.00 -12.59
CA CYS A 106 0.68 -9.70 -11.35
C CYS A 106 1.61 -9.68 -10.13
N GLN A 107 2.67 -10.50 -10.11
CA GLN A 107 3.53 -10.67 -8.94
C GLN A 107 4.67 -9.63 -8.90
N LEU A 108 5.25 -9.46 -7.71
CA LEU A 108 6.46 -8.65 -7.55
C LEU A 108 7.67 -9.42 -8.13
N PRO A 109 8.43 -8.85 -9.08
CA PRO A 109 9.56 -9.52 -9.68
C PRO A 109 10.63 -9.87 -8.64
N PRO A 110 11.08 -11.13 -8.53
CA PRO A 110 12.19 -11.50 -7.66
C PRO A 110 13.54 -11.26 -8.35
N ILE A 111 14.47 -10.63 -7.64
CA ILE A 111 15.87 -10.45 -8.05
C ILE A 111 16.82 -11.04 -7.01
N SER A 112 18.02 -11.44 -7.45
CA SER A 112 19.09 -11.89 -6.57
C SER A 112 19.96 -10.70 -6.20
N VAL A 113 20.13 -10.44 -4.91
CA VAL A 113 20.89 -9.29 -4.37
C VAL A 113 21.98 -9.76 -3.42
N GLN A 114 23.15 -9.13 -3.48
CA GLN A 114 24.23 -9.35 -2.54
C GLN A 114 24.05 -8.40 -1.34
N LEU A 115 24.08 -8.95 -0.12
CA LEU A 115 23.95 -8.16 1.10
C LEU A 115 25.21 -7.31 1.33
N THR A 116 25.01 -6.05 1.70
CA THR A 116 26.12 -5.15 2.04
C THR A 116 26.36 -5.01 3.54
N GLU A 117 25.51 -5.64 4.36
CA GLU A 117 25.57 -5.68 5.81
C GLU A 117 25.09 -7.04 6.35
N ASP A 118 25.38 -7.31 7.62
CA ASP A 118 24.86 -8.46 8.34
C ASP A 118 23.38 -8.24 8.71
N ILE A 119 22.52 -9.24 8.47
CA ILE A 119 21.08 -9.15 8.72
C ILE A 119 20.64 -10.27 9.64
N ALA A 120 20.11 -9.90 10.81
CA ALA A 120 19.52 -10.84 11.75
C ALA A 120 18.26 -11.49 11.16
N MET A 121 18.21 -12.81 11.26
CA MET A 121 17.04 -13.60 10.87
C MET A 121 16.06 -13.75 12.05
N ASP A 122 14.82 -14.09 11.71
CA ASP A 122 13.74 -14.29 12.68
C ASP A 122 13.28 -15.75 12.60
N ALA A 123 13.30 -16.46 13.72
CA ALA A 123 12.93 -17.87 13.75
C ALA A 123 11.41 -18.12 13.74
N GLU A 124 10.60 -17.09 14.06
CA GLU A 124 9.15 -17.24 14.08
C GLU A 124 8.54 -17.15 12.68
N ARG A 125 9.02 -16.21 11.87
CA ARG A 125 8.40 -15.88 10.58
C ARG A 125 9.42 -15.36 9.56
N PRO A 126 9.21 -15.63 8.26
CA PRO A 126 9.98 -14.98 7.21
C PRO A 126 9.73 -13.48 7.24
N ASN A 127 10.80 -12.70 7.05
CA ASN A 127 10.76 -11.25 7.13
C ASN A 127 10.87 -10.66 5.71
N MET A 128 9.84 -9.92 5.32
CA MET A 128 9.80 -9.08 4.13
C MET A 128 10.35 -7.70 4.52
N ALA A 129 11.66 -7.64 4.74
CA ALA A 129 12.32 -6.43 5.21
C ALA A 129 12.43 -5.42 4.07
N ARG A 130 12.14 -4.15 4.37
CA ARG A 130 12.31 -3.08 3.40
C ARG A 130 13.79 -2.82 3.21
N CYS A 131 14.22 -2.81 1.96
CA CYS A 131 15.60 -2.57 1.58
C CYS A 131 15.69 -1.60 0.40
N THR A 132 16.85 -0.96 0.31
CA THR A 132 17.27 -0.25 -0.89
C THR A 132 18.18 -1.17 -1.68
N VAL A 133 17.87 -1.36 -2.95
CA VAL A 133 18.66 -2.13 -3.91
C VAL A 133 19.14 -1.21 -5.02
N TYR A 134 20.42 -1.32 -5.34
CA TYR A 134 21.04 -0.59 -6.44
C TYR A 134 21.84 -1.54 -7.32
N TRP A 135 22.03 -1.13 -8.58
CA TRP A 135 22.94 -1.82 -9.50
C TRP A 135 24.35 -1.25 -9.35
N ASP A 136 25.31 -2.09 -8.99
CA ASP A 136 26.72 -1.73 -8.96
C ASP A 136 27.38 -2.05 -10.32
N LYS A 137 27.77 -0.99 -11.04
CA LYS A 137 28.45 -1.10 -12.34
C LYS A 137 29.82 -1.77 -12.25
N ALA A 138 30.54 -1.62 -11.13
CA ALA A 138 31.89 -2.18 -11.01
C ALA A 138 31.83 -3.71 -10.80
N SER A 139 30.96 -4.17 -9.91
CA SER A 139 30.79 -5.61 -9.65
C SER A 139 29.81 -6.31 -10.61
N GLN A 140 29.03 -5.55 -11.39
CA GLN A 140 27.95 -6.03 -12.25
C GLN A 140 26.92 -6.88 -11.47
N LYS A 141 26.55 -6.40 -10.28
CA LYS A 141 25.62 -7.09 -9.36
C LYS A 141 24.63 -6.13 -8.74
N PHE A 142 23.48 -6.66 -8.33
CA PHE A 142 22.59 -5.95 -7.43
C PHE A 142 23.08 -6.07 -5.99
N HIS A 143 23.21 -4.94 -5.33
CA HIS A 143 23.57 -4.85 -3.92
C HIS A 143 22.37 -4.34 -3.12
N GLY A 144 22.20 -4.84 -1.90
CA GLY A 144 21.08 -4.49 -1.03
C GLY A 144 21.50 -4.16 0.40
N TYR A 145 20.81 -3.21 1.01
CA TYR A 145 20.88 -2.91 2.44
C TYR A 145 19.50 -2.57 3.02
N SER A 146 19.34 -2.84 4.30
CA SER A 146 18.16 -2.52 5.09
C SER A 146 17.96 -1.02 5.20
N THR A 147 16.71 -0.56 5.19
CA THR A 147 16.37 0.85 5.45
C THR A 147 16.46 1.23 6.95
N GLY A 148 17.33 0.56 7.70
CA GLY A 148 17.50 0.70 9.15
C GLY A 148 16.41 -0.02 9.95
N SER A 149 15.86 0.64 10.97
CA SER A 149 14.89 0.03 11.90
C SER A 149 13.64 -0.52 11.19
N GLN A 150 13.48 -1.84 11.22
CA GLN A 150 12.40 -2.58 10.56
C GLN A 150 11.08 -2.68 11.38
N ARG A 151 10.87 -1.82 12.39
CA ARG A 151 9.64 -1.77 13.19
C ARG A 151 8.42 -1.46 12.32
N SER A 152 7.32 -2.19 12.53
CA SER A 152 6.12 -2.09 11.68
C SER A 152 5.41 -0.73 11.76
N SER A 153 5.52 -0.01 12.88
CA SER A 153 4.98 1.36 13.04
C SER A 153 5.84 2.44 12.38
N ARG A 154 7.10 2.13 12.01
CA ARG A 154 8.04 3.12 11.46
C ARG A 154 7.86 3.25 9.95
N LEU A 155 6.97 4.15 9.53
CA LEU A 155 6.75 4.44 8.10
C LEU A 155 8.02 4.92 7.38
N LEU A 156 8.95 5.59 8.07
CA LEU A 156 10.23 6.02 7.50
C LEU A 156 11.07 4.87 6.90
N SER A 157 10.85 3.63 7.34
CA SER A 157 11.50 2.44 6.73
C SER A 157 11.06 2.18 5.29
N CYS A 158 9.98 2.81 4.82
CA CYS A 158 9.50 2.71 3.44
C CYS A 158 10.06 3.79 2.51
N LYS A 159 10.57 4.92 3.03
CA LYS A 159 10.92 6.11 2.23
C LYS A 159 11.94 5.83 1.13
N SER A 160 12.98 5.04 1.43
CA SER A 160 14.04 4.68 0.49
C SER A 160 13.94 3.24 -0.01
N ALA A 161 12.83 2.56 0.30
CA ALA A 161 12.68 1.16 -0.01
C ALA A 161 12.15 0.97 -1.43
N ASN A 162 12.96 0.38 -2.30
CA ASN A 162 12.53 -0.04 -3.63
C ASN A 162 12.37 -1.56 -3.76
N CYS A 163 12.75 -2.30 -2.71
CA CYS A 163 12.62 -3.74 -2.65
C CYS A 163 12.17 -4.23 -1.26
N LEU A 164 11.61 -5.44 -1.24
CA LEU A 164 11.38 -6.24 -0.04
C LEU A 164 12.36 -7.42 -0.03
N LEU A 165 13.37 -7.36 0.82
CA LEU A 165 14.29 -8.45 1.06
C LEU A 165 13.57 -9.62 1.72
N ARG A 166 13.66 -10.82 1.13
CA ARG A 166 13.03 -12.04 1.63
C ARG A 166 14.00 -12.78 2.55
N ILE A 167 14.00 -12.39 3.82
CA ILE A 167 14.79 -13.04 4.87
C ILE A 167 14.07 -14.33 5.30
N PRO A 168 14.74 -15.48 5.30
CA PRO A 168 14.12 -16.76 5.64
C PRO A 168 13.77 -16.83 7.13
N GLN A 169 12.81 -17.70 7.44
CA GLN A 169 12.47 -18.05 8.82
C GLN A 169 13.55 -18.98 9.39
N LYS A 170 14.51 -18.43 10.13
CA LYS A 170 15.62 -19.19 10.71
C LYS A 170 16.24 -18.42 11.87
N ASN A 171 16.88 -19.14 12.80
CA ASN A 171 17.81 -18.53 13.75
C ASN A 171 19.12 -18.14 13.05
N GLY A 172 19.76 -17.07 13.53
CA GLY A 172 21.10 -16.66 13.13
C GLY A 172 21.13 -15.36 12.32
N VAL A 173 22.20 -15.18 11.55
CA VAL A 173 22.50 -13.96 10.82
C VAL A 173 22.88 -14.33 9.38
N MET A 174 22.26 -13.68 8.40
CA MET A 174 22.77 -13.66 7.03
C MET A 174 23.93 -12.69 6.98
N ARG A 175 25.08 -13.11 6.47
CA ARG A 175 26.31 -12.33 6.49
C ARG A 175 26.36 -11.35 5.32
N LYS A 176 27.07 -10.25 5.51
CA LYS A 176 27.52 -9.39 4.42
C LYS A 176 28.19 -10.25 3.35
N GLY A 177 27.80 -10.03 2.09
CA GLY A 177 28.27 -10.79 0.94
C GLY A 177 27.38 -11.98 0.56
N ASP A 178 26.49 -12.43 1.45
CA ASP A 178 25.53 -13.49 1.13
C ASP A 178 24.55 -13.03 0.04
N MET A 179 24.11 -13.98 -0.79
CA MET A 179 23.06 -13.74 -1.78
C MET A 179 21.68 -13.97 -1.16
N CYS A 180 20.76 -13.05 -1.41
CA CYS A 180 19.37 -13.12 -0.95
C CYS A 180 18.41 -12.77 -2.09
N LYS A 181 17.16 -13.25 -2.00
CA LYS A 181 16.10 -12.84 -2.92
C LYS A 181 15.46 -11.55 -2.42
N ALA A 182 15.26 -10.57 -3.30
CA ALA A 182 14.49 -9.37 -3.03
C ALA A 182 13.33 -9.26 -4.02
N LEU A 183 12.19 -8.77 -3.57
CA LEU A 183 11.01 -8.52 -4.41
C LEU A 183 10.97 -7.04 -4.76
N VAL A 184 10.98 -6.72 -6.05
CA VAL A 184 10.97 -5.33 -6.52
C VAL A 184 9.58 -4.71 -6.30
N ILE A 185 9.53 -3.59 -5.58
CA ILE A 185 8.29 -2.86 -5.28
C ILE A 185 8.24 -1.45 -5.89
N ASP A 186 9.41 -0.92 -6.29
CA ASP A 186 9.60 0.37 -6.94
C ASP A 186 10.82 0.31 -7.88
N SER A 187 11.11 1.40 -8.57
CA SER A 187 12.22 1.55 -9.52
C SER A 187 13.57 1.23 -8.88
N LEU A 188 14.36 0.43 -9.58
CA LEU A 188 15.74 0.17 -9.21
C LEU A 188 16.60 1.38 -9.61
N ILE A 189 17.51 1.77 -8.71
CA ILE A 189 18.38 2.92 -8.92
C ILE A 189 19.77 2.49 -9.41
N PRO A 190 20.37 3.24 -10.35
CA PRO A 190 21.75 3.03 -10.73
C PRO A 190 22.67 3.61 -9.65
N ASP A 191 23.74 2.88 -9.34
CA ASP A 191 24.82 3.29 -8.43
C ASP A 191 24.38 3.46 -6.96
N MET A 192 25.35 3.41 -6.04
CA MET A 192 25.07 3.53 -4.62
C MET A 192 24.47 4.92 -4.34
N PRO A 193 23.29 5.03 -3.70
CA PRO A 193 22.76 6.32 -3.30
C PRO A 193 23.73 6.97 -2.30
N PRO A 194 23.95 8.29 -2.36
CA PRO A 194 24.85 8.98 -1.45
C PRO A 194 24.45 8.64 -0.01
N THR A 195 25.42 8.20 0.79
CA THR A 195 25.21 7.87 2.19
C THR A 195 24.56 9.06 2.87
N VAL A 196 23.41 8.84 3.51
CA VAL A 196 22.79 9.86 4.36
C VAL A 196 23.66 9.93 5.62
N ASP A 197 24.71 10.74 5.57
CA ASP A 197 25.56 10.99 6.73
C ASP A 197 24.71 11.67 7.81
N CYS A 198 24.64 11.01 8.96
CA CYS A 198 23.93 11.48 10.14
C CYS A 198 24.71 12.61 10.84
N HIS A 199 25.16 13.65 10.15
CA HIS A 199 25.78 14.82 10.79
C HIS A 199 25.38 16.11 10.07
N MET A 200 24.85 17.07 10.85
CA MET A 200 24.49 18.40 10.39
C MET A 200 25.72 19.19 9.92
N ALA A 201 25.63 19.86 8.78
CA ALA A 201 25.82 21.32 8.61
C ALA A 201 26.04 21.71 7.14
N SER A 202 25.28 22.73 6.71
CA SER A 202 25.59 23.80 5.74
C SER A 202 26.14 23.52 4.33
N SER A 203 25.39 24.11 3.37
CA SER A 203 25.80 24.83 2.14
C SER A 203 26.32 24.05 0.93
N GLY A 204 25.78 24.42 -0.23
CA GLY A 204 26.42 24.23 -1.54
C GLY A 204 25.43 23.88 -2.64
N HIS A 205 25.12 24.85 -3.49
CA HIS A 205 24.52 24.65 -4.81
C HIS A 205 25.44 23.80 -5.69
N ASP A 206 24.87 22.95 -6.57
CA ASP A 206 25.04 23.12 -8.02
C ASP A 206 24.26 22.06 -8.82
N GLU A 207 23.61 22.56 -9.87
CA GLU A 207 22.86 21.83 -10.88
C GLU A 207 23.78 21.08 -11.83
N LEU A 208 23.43 19.84 -12.20
CA LEU A 208 23.86 19.29 -13.49
C LEU A 208 22.78 18.36 -14.06
N HIS A 209 21.98 18.95 -14.97
CA HIS A 209 21.18 18.23 -15.94
C HIS A 209 22.09 17.52 -16.95
N SER A 210 22.01 16.19 -17.06
CA SER A 210 22.48 15.47 -18.24
C SER A 210 21.34 14.65 -18.83
N HIS A 211 20.79 15.15 -19.93
CA HIS A 211 19.86 14.46 -20.80
C HIS A 211 20.44 13.12 -21.27
N CYS A 212 19.74 12.02 -20.98
CA CYS A 212 19.96 10.75 -21.65
C CYS A 212 18.68 10.38 -22.42
N GLN A 213 18.72 10.52 -23.74
CA GLN A 213 17.70 10.06 -24.67
C GLN A 213 18.03 8.64 -25.11
N CYS A 214 17.27 7.65 -24.65
CA CYS A 214 17.14 6.38 -25.37
C CYS A 214 15.84 5.66 -25.03
N GLY A 215 15.07 5.29 -26.06
CA GLY A 215 14.16 4.15 -26.03
C GLY A 215 12.66 4.45 -25.89
N SER A 216 12.05 5.08 -26.89
CA SER A 216 10.60 5.07 -27.09
C SER A 216 10.11 3.67 -27.48
N HIS A 217 9.56 2.92 -26.52
CA HIS A 217 8.82 1.68 -26.81
C HIS A 217 7.31 1.93 -26.65
N SER A 218 6.65 2.17 -27.79
CA SER A 218 5.24 2.56 -27.95
C SER A 218 4.23 1.41 -27.73
N ALA A 219 4.50 0.49 -26.80
CA ALA A 219 3.60 -0.63 -26.50
C ALA A 219 2.83 -0.46 -25.18
N THR A 220 3.23 0.48 -24.32
CA THR A 220 2.61 0.74 -23.01
C THR A 220 1.59 1.89 -23.03
N GLU A 221 1.64 2.77 -24.01
CA GLU A 221 0.74 3.94 -24.13
C GLU A 221 -0.71 3.53 -24.44
N THR A 222 -0.91 2.57 -25.35
CA THR A 222 -2.24 2.18 -25.84
C THR A 222 -3.11 1.47 -24.80
N HIS A 223 -2.52 0.87 -23.76
CA HIS A 223 -3.27 0.23 -22.68
C HIS A 223 -3.60 1.19 -21.53
N ARG A 224 -2.74 2.20 -21.28
CA ARG A 224 -3.00 3.29 -20.33
C ARG A 224 -4.17 4.17 -20.81
N GLU A 225 -4.19 4.54 -22.07
CA GLU A 225 -5.24 5.41 -22.63
C GLU A 225 -6.66 4.83 -22.52
N ARG A 226 -6.81 3.49 -22.58
CA ARG A 226 -8.13 2.83 -22.51
C ARG A 226 -8.71 2.72 -21.10
N VAL A 227 -7.88 2.72 -20.05
CA VAL A 227 -8.35 2.69 -18.65
C VAL A 227 -8.66 4.11 -18.14
N LEU A 228 -8.09 5.14 -18.77
CA LEU A 228 -8.18 6.55 -18.35
C LEU A 228 -9.34 7.34 -18.99
N GLN A 229 -10.23 6.71 -19.76
CA GLN A 229 -11.40 7.39 -20.31
C GLN A 229 -12.47 7.74 -19.26
N ASN A 230 -12.44 7.09 -18.09
CA ASN A 230 -13.34 7.39 -16.99
C ASN A 230 -12.63 8.24 -15.94
N LYS A 231 -13.13 9.46 -15.72
CA LYS A 231 -12.65 10.31 -14.64
C LYS A 231 -13.05 9.72 -13.28
N ILE A 232 -12.19 9.84 -12.28
CA ILE A 232 -12.38 9.30 -10.94
C ILE A 232 -12.80 10.39 -9.95
N LYS A 233 -13.74 10.07 -9.07
CA LYS A 233 -14.14 10.88 -7.91
C LYS A 233 -13.48 10.34 -6.66
N ILE A 234 -12.78 11.20 -5.93
CA ILE A 234 -11.99 10.82 -4.75
C ILE A 234 -12.45 11.62 -3.53
N GLY A 235 -12.63 10.94 -2.40
CA GLY A 235 -12.88 11.54 -1.09
C GLY A 235 -11.77 11.22 -0.10
N ILE A 236 -11.19 12.22 0.56
CA ILE A 236 -10.15 12.07 1.59
C ILE A 236 -10.72 12.52 2.93
N LEU A 237 -10.92 11.60 3.87
CA LEU A 237 -11.45 11.87 5.21
C LEU A 237 -10.35 11.76 6.26
N THR A 238 -9.96 12.88 6.86
CA THR A 238 -9.09 12.94 8.02
C THR A 238 -9.91 12.85 9.30
N VAL A 239 -9.72 11.80 10.09
CA VAL A 239 -10.36 11.60 11.39
C VAL A 239 -9.40 12.07 12.49
N SER A 240 -9.75 13.16 13.17
CA SER A 240 -8.96 13.73 14.25
C SER A 240 -9.75 14.73 15.10
N ASP A 241 -9.86 14.48 16.40
CA ASP A 241 -10.47 15.42 17.35
C ASP A 241 -9.74 16.76 17.42
N ARG A 242 -8.41 16.73 17.35
CA ARG A 242 -7.59 17.93 17.46
C ARG A 242 -7.67 18.77 16.18
N ALA A 243 -7.57 18.14 15.01
CA ALA A 243 -7.65 18.85 13.74
C ALA A 243 -9.07 19.38 13.47
N SER A 244 -10.11 18.60 13.78
CA SER A 244 -11.50 19.03 13.58
C SER A 244 -11.91 20.22 14.46
N LYS A 245 -11.28 20.36 15.64
CA LYS A 245 -11.44 21.53 16.54
C LYS A 245 -10.55 22.71 16.16
N GLY A 246 -9.75 22.62 15.10
CA GLY A 246 -8.83 23.68 14.67
C GLY A 246 -7.61 23.87 15.57
N ILE A 247 -7.30 22.92 16.47
CA ILE A 247 -6.14 22.99 17.38
C ILE A 247 -4.83 22.94 16.59
N TYR A 248 -4.81 22.18 15.49
CA TYR A 248 -3.75 22.22 14.49
C TYR A 248 -4.31 22.03 13.09
N ALA A 249 -3.59 22.52 12.08
CA ALA A 249 -3.92 22.32 10.68
C ALA A 249 -3.66 20.86 10.26
N ASP A 250 -4.58 20.28 9.50
CA ASP A 250 -4.38 18.97 8.89
C ASP A 250 -3.23 19.04 7.88
N LYS A 251 -2.13 18.33 8.17
CA LYS A 251 -0.97 18.19 7.28
C LYS A 251 -1.09 16.97 6.38
N ASN A 252 -1.92 15.98 6.74
CA ASN A 252 -2.05 14.73 6.00
C ASN A 252 -2.93 14.92 4.76
N GLY A 253 -4.05 15.64 4.91
CA GLY A 253 -4.99 15.93 3.82
C GLY A 253 -4.29 16.48 2.58
N PRO A 254 -3.55 17.61 2.66
CA PRO A 254 -2.85 18.18 1.51
C PRO A 254 -1.83 17.24 0.86
N VAL A 255 -1.09 16.45 1.65
CA VAL A 255 -0.13 15.47 1.14
C VAL A 255 -0.85 14.35 0.39
N LEU A 256 -1.99 13.89 0.88
CA LEU A 256 -2.80 12.89 0.19
C LEU A 256 -3.40 13.44 -1.11
N VAL A 257 -3.85 14.71 -1.13
CA VAL A 257 -4.29 15.36 -2.38
C VAL A 257 -3.19 15.33 -3.42
N GLN A 258 -1.99 15.76 -3.03
CA GLN A 258 -0.83 15.78 -3.92
C GLN A 258 -0.50 14.37 -4.42
N ALA A 259 -0.47 13.38 -3.53
CA ALA A 259 -0.23 12.00 -3.91
C ALA A 259 -1.29 11.45 -4.87
N MET A 260 -2.58 11.78 -4.68
CA MET A 260 -3.64 11.34 -5.60
C MET A 260 -3.46 11.95 -6.99
N LYS A 261 -3.11 13.24 -7.06
CA LYS A 261 -2.82 13.92 -8.32
C LYS A 261 -1.61 13.32 -9.04
N GLU A 262 -0.56 12.96 -8.30
CA GLU A 262 0.62 12.29 -8.86
C GLU A 262 0.32 10.87 -9.35
N ILE A 263 -0.53 10.12 -8.63
CA ILE A 263 -0.88 8.74 -8.96
C ILE A 263 -1.81 8.66 -10.17
N PHE A 264 -2.87 9.47 -10.18
CA PHE A 264 -3.92 9.39 -11.20
C PHE A 264 -3.73 10.37 -12.36
N GLY A 265 -2.96 11.44 -12.17
CA GLY A 265 -2.97 12.60 -13.06
C GLY A 265 -4.13 13.54 -12.73
N GLU A 266 -3.91 14.86 -12.77
CA GLU A 266 -4.96 15.84 -12.46
C GLU A 266 -6.14 15.76 -13.44
N GLU A 267 -5.84 15.44 -14.71
CA GLU A 267 -6.81 15.31 -15.80
C GLU A 267 -7.78 14.14 -15.62
N CYS A 268 -7.36 13.12 -14.87
CA CYS A 268 -8.16 11.92 -14.62
C CYS A 268 -9.08 12.09 -13.40
N ILE A 269 -8.92 13.14 -12.60
CA ILE A 269 -9.70 13.35 -11.38
C ILE A 269 -10.89 14.29 -11.69
N GLU A 270 -12.12 13.78 -11.62
CA GLU A 270 -13.33 14.58 -11.84
C GLU A 270 -13.62 15.49 -10.65
N ASN A 271 -13.49 14.94 -9.45
CA ASN A 271 -13.82 15.61 -8.20
C ASN A 271 -12.93 15.05 -7.09
N LEU A 272 -12.26 15.92 -6.36
CA LEU A 272 -11.49 15.56 -5.18
C LEU A 272 -12.00 16.36 -3.99
N GLN A 273 -12.55 15.65 -3.01
CA GLN A 273 -13.08 16.23 -1.79
C GLN A 273 -12.18 15.87 -0.61
N VAL A 274 -11.90 16.85 0.25
CA VAL A 274 -11.15 16.63 1.49
C VAL A 274 -12.00 17.09 2.65
N GLN A 275 -12.09 16.27 3.69
CA GLN A 275 -12.83 16.62 4.89
C GLN A 275 -12.08 16.18 6.15
N VAL A 276 -12.11 17.03 7.18
CA VAL A 276 -11.66 16.70 8.53
C VAL A 276 -12.89 16.52 9.44
N VAL A 277 -12.94 15.43 10.21
CA VAL A 277 -14.02 15.11 11.17
C VAL A 277 -13.45 14.68 12.52
N PRO A 278 -14.17 14.88 13.64
CA PRO A 278 -13.78 14.28 14.93
C PRO A 278 -13.90 12.75 14.87
N ASP A 279 -13.27 12.07 15.82
CA ASP A 279 -13.33 10.61 15.99
C ASP A 279 -14.68 10.20 16.63
N GLU A 280 -15.76 10.52 15.93
CA GLU A 280 -17.14 10.30 16.35
C GLU A 280 -17.87 9.49 15.26
N ASP A 281 -18.39 8.32 15.63
CA ASP A 281 -19.09 7.40 14.72
C ASP A 281 -20.14 8.11 13.85
N LYS A 282 -20.94 9.01 14.45
CA LYS A 282 -21.98 9.76 13.73
C LYS A 282 -21.39 10.64 12.63
N ARG A 283 -20.34 11.39 12.93
CA ARG A 283 -19.71 12.34 11.97
C ARG A 283 -19.01 11.62 10.83
N ILE A 284 -18.31 10.54 11.15
CA ILE A 284 -17.68 9.67 10.14
C ILE A 284 -18.76 9.09 9.23
N SER A 285 -19.84 8.57 9.82
CA SER A 285 -20.96 7.97 9.08
C SER A 285 -21.69 8.98 8.18
N GLU A 286 -21.90 10.21 8.63
CA GLU A 286 -22.51 11.29 7.84
C GLU A 286 -21.76 11.51 6.52
N TRP A 287 -20.43 11.66 6.58
CA TRP A 287 -19.60 11.91 5.41
C TRP A 287 -19.46 10.70 4.49
N LEU A 288 -19.30 9.50 5.05
CA LEU A 288 -19.27 8.28 4.25
C LEU A 288 -20.60 8.08 3.50
N ASN A 289 -21.74 8.32 4.15
CA ASN A 289 -23.06 8.25 3.49
C ASN A 289 -23.24 9.33 2.43
N LYS A 290 -22.71 10.54 2.65
CA LYS A 290 -22.74 11.63 1.66
C LYS A 290 -21.94 11.25 0.41
N TRP A 291 -20.68 10.84 0.56
CA TRP A 291 -19.83 10.47 -0.57
C TRP A 291 -20.33 9.23 -1.30
N GLN A 292 -21.02 8.35 -0.59
CA GLN A 292 -21.78 7.27 -1.22
C GLN A 292 -22.88 7.82 -2.15
N GLN A 293 -23.72 8.74 -1.68
CA GLN A 293 -24.79 9.34 -2.49
C GLN A 293 -24.24 10.09 -3.71
N GLU A 294 -23.07 10.71 -3.55
CA GLU A 294 -22.35 11.41 -4.62
C GLU A 294 -21.59 10.47 -5.58
N LYS A 295 -21.63 9.15 -5.31
CA LYS A 295 -20.94 8.11 -6.08
C LYS A 295 -19.43 8.37 -6.20
N VAL A 296 -18.78 8.64 -5.07
CA VAL A 296 -17.32 8.73 -4.99
C VAL A 296 -16.73 7.33 -5.24
N ASP A 297 -15.78 7.24 -6.17
CA ASP A 297 -15.17 5.97 -6.61
C ASP A 297 -14.09 5.47 -5.65
N LEU A 298 -13.37 6.38 -4.98
CA LEU A 298 -12.31 6.07 -4.03
C LEU A 298 -12.42 6.93 -2.77
N ILE A 299 -12.61 6.29 -1.62
CA ILE A 299 -12.59 6.96 -0.31
C ILE A 299 -11.33 6.54 0.45
N ILE A 300 -10.51 7.51 0.82
CA ILE A 300 -9.31 7.34 1.65
C ILE A 300 -9.59 7.93 3.01
N THR A 301 -9.51 7.12 4.06
CA THR A 301 -9.55 7.62 5.43
C THR A 301 -8.12 7.67 6.00
N ASN A 302 -7.80 8.74 6.71
CA ASN A 302 -6.56 8.83 7.49
C ASN A 302 -6.88 9.32 8.90
N GLY A 303 -5.98 9.08 9.85
CA GLY A 303 -6.11 9.60 11.20
C GLY A 303 -4.76 9.66 11.89
N GLY A 304 -4.69 10.44 12.96
CA GLY A 304 -3.50 10.46 13.82
C GLY A 304 -3.62 9.38 14.89
N THR A 305 -2.60 8.54 15.05
CA THR A 305 -2.37 7.89 16.35
C THR A 305 -1.98 9.02 17.30
N GLY A 306 -2.86 9.39 18.22
CA GLY A 306 -2.57 10.40 19.24
C GLY A 306 -1.33 10.01 20.02
N PHE A 307 -0.19 10.56 19.61
CA PHE A 307 0.97 10.77 20.47
C PHE A 307 0.99 12.25 20.87
#